data_AF-A0A9P0J7V9-F1
#
_entry.id   AF-A0A9P0J7V9-F1
#
_cell.length_a   1.000
_cell.length_b   1.000
_cell.length_c   1.000
_cell.angle_alpha   90.00
_cell.angle_beta   90.00
_cell.angle_gamma   90.00
#
_symmetry.space_group_name_H-M   'P 1'
#
loop_
_entity.id
_entity.type
_entity.pdbx_description
1 polymer ?
#
loop_
_entity_poly.entity_id
_entity_poly.type
_entity_poly.pdbx_seq_one_letter_code
_entity_poly.pdbx_strand_id
1 'polypeptide(L)'
;MYDFYLVSQHVTMGTVTPTHYNVIVDTLNETATKPITPNIMQQLTYKLTHMYYNWTGTVRVPALCQLAHKLAFLAGQSLQSNPNPGLEDLLYFL
;
A
#
# COMPACT_ATOMS: atom_id res chain seq x y z
N MET A 1 3.86 -7.07 18.91
CA MET A 1 3.04 -5.94 18.44
C MET A 1 3.91 -4.71 18.45
N TYR A 2 4.02 -4.02 17.30
CA TYR A 2 4.80 -2.80 17.16
C TYR A 2 4.18 -1.92 16.08
N ASP A 3 4.37 -0.62 16.18
CA ASP A 3 3.86 0.37 15.25
C ASP A 3 4.96 1.38 14.86
N PHE A 4 4.75 2.07 13.75
CA PHE A 4 5.65 3.10 13.29
C PHE A 4 4.93 4.13 12.42
N TYR A 5 5.50 5.33 12.34
CA TYR A 5 5.07 6.37 11.41
C TYR A 5 6.03 6.42 10.23
N LEU A 6 5.50 6.59 9.02
CA LEU A 6 6.28 6.77 7.81
C LEU A 6 5.74 7.95 7.01
N VAL A 7 6.65 8.87 6.67
CA VAL A 7 6.40 9.93 5.70
C VAL A 7 6.95 9.46 4.35
N SER A 8 6.07 8.93 3.50
CA SER A 8 6.47 8.45 2.19
C SER A 8 6.35 9.51 1.09
N GLN A 9 5.26 10.29 1.11
CA GLN A 9 4.98 11.30 0.09
C GLN A 9 5.78 12.59 0.33
N HIS A 10 6.29 13.17 -0.76
CA HIS A 10 6.82 14.52 -0.76
C HIS A 10 5.71 15.51 -1.13
N VAL A 11 5.54 16.57 -0.34
CA VAL A 11 4.57 17.65 -0.60
C VAL A 11 5.32 18.96 -0.80
N THR A 12 4.95 19.72 -1.84
CA THR A 12 5.58 21.01 -2.16
C THR A 12 4.93 22.19 -1.44
N MET A 13 3.67 22.04 -1.04
CA MET A 13 2.92 23.03 -0.28
C MET A 13 2.15 22.37 0.87
N GLY A 14 2.12 23.05 2.02
CA GLY A 14 1.47 22.57 3.23
C GLY A 14 2.34 21.64 4.10
N THR A 15 1.77 21.16 5.20
CA THR A 15 2.44 20.25 6.13
C THR A 15 2.16 18.80 5.76
N VAL A 16 3.21 17.98 5.67
CA VAL A 16 3.05 16.56 5.38
C VAL A 16 2.35 15.84 6.53
N THR A 17 1.38 15.00 6.21
CA THR A 17 0.73 14.13 7.20
C THR A 17 1.37 12.74 7.16
N PRO A 18 2.03 12.29 8.24
CA PRO A 18 2.62 10.95 8.29
C PRO A 18 1.53 9.87 8.25
N THR A 19 1.90 8.68 7.78
CA THR A 19 1.04 7.50 7.79
C THR A 19 1.44 6.61 8.96
N HIS A 20 0.47 6.24 9.80
CA HIS A 20 0.65 5.33 10.92
C HIS A 20 0.43 3.89 10.46
N TYR A 21 1.40 3.02 10.72
CA TYR A 21 1.35 1.59 10.43
C TYR A 21 1.38 0.83 11.75
N ASN A 22 0.34 0.02 12.01
CA ASN A 22 0.24 -0.83 13.20
C ASN A 22 0.39 -2.30 12.80
N VAL A 23 1.46 -2.95 13.28
CA VAL A 23 1.72 -4.38 13.03
C VAL A 23 1.09 -5.18 14.17
N ILE A 24 -0.11 -5.69 13.89
CA ILE A 24 -0.93 -6.47 14.82
C ILE A 24 -0.39 -7.90 14.92
N VAL A 25 -0.01 -8.50 13.78
CA VAL A 25 0.47 -9.88 13.69
C VAL A 25 1.75 -9.90 12.85
N ASP A 26 2.78 -10.56 13.35
CA ASP A 26 4.04 -10.80 12.65
C ASP A 26 4.42 -12.28 12.78
N THR A 27 3.99 -13.09 11.82
CA THR A 27 4.35 -14.52 11.71
C THR A 27 5.57 -14.72 10.80
N LEU A 28 6.11 -13.65 10.22
CA LEU A 28 7.13 -13.76 9.18
C LEU A 28 8.45 -14.28 9.73
N ASN A 29 8.72 -14.10 11.02
CA ASN A 29 9.89 -14.67 11.69
C ASN A 29 9.87 -16.21 11.79
N GLU A 30 8.70 -16.84 11.62
CA GLU A 30 8.56 -18.30 11.60
C GLU A 30 8.81 -18.89 10.22
N THR A 31 8.58 -18.11 9.15
CA THR A 31 8.66 -18.58 7.76
C THR A 31 9.91 -18.09 7.03
N ALA A 32 10.49 -16.96 7.46
CA ALA A 32 11.62 -16.35 6.78
C ALA A 32 12.96 -16.96 7.22
N THR A 33 13.84 -17.22 6.24
CA THR A 33 15.22 -17.66 6.46
C THR A 33 16.07 -16.64 7.24
N LYS A 34 15.60 -15.38 7.32
CA LYS A 34 16.18 -14.31 8.12
C LYS A 34 15.10 -13.67 9.00
N PRO A 35 15.41 -13.33 10.26
CA PRO A 35 14.47 -12.59 11.10
C PRO A 35 14.17 -11.23 10.49
N ILE A 36 12.87 -10.94 10.32
CA ILE A 36 12.39 -9.64 9.89
C ILE A 36 12.49 -8.69 11.08
N THR A 37 13.52 -7.86 11.04
CA THR A 37 13.69 -6.76 11.98
C THR A 37 12.74 -5.62 11.60
N PRO A 38 12.24 -4.80 12.55
CA PRO A 38 11.38 -3.65 12.25
C PRO A 38 11.94 -2.70 11.17
N ASN A 39 13.26 -2.56 11.06
CA ASN A 39 13.91 -1.80 9.98
C ASN A 39 13.60 -2.37 8.59
N ILE A 40 13.61 -3.70 8.44
CA ILE A 40 13.26 -4.37 7.17
C ILE A 40 11.80 -4.10 6.84
N MET A 41 10.90 -4.18 7.83
CA MET A 41 9.47 -3.90 7.64
C MET A 41 9.22 -2.45 7.20
N GLN A 42 9.92 -1.48 7.81
CA GLN A 42 9.82 -0.07 7.43
C GLN A 42 10.33 0.17 6.00
N GLN A 43 11.48 -0.41 5.63
CA GLN A 43 12.04 -0.30 4.29
C GLN A 43 11.13 -0.98 3.24
N LEU A 44 10.58 -2.15 3.55
CA LEU A 44 9.62 -2.84 2.69
C LEU A 44 8.40 -1.96 2.46
N THR A 45 7.79 -1.45 3.54
CA THR A 45 6.65 -0.54 3.47
C THR A 45 6.94 0.68 2.60
N TYR A 46 8.11 1.30 2.78
CA TYR A 46 8.53 2.43 1.94
C TYR A 46 8.70 2.04 0.47
N LYS A 47 9.32 0.90 0.15
CA LYS A 47 9.44 0.40 -1.23
C LYS A 47 8.07 0.18 -1.87
N LEU A 48 7.10 -0.38 -1.14
CA LEU A 48 5.75 -0.57 -1.65
C LEU A 48 5.07 0.74 -2.04
N THR A 49 5.46 1.89 -1.45
CA THR A 49 4.89 3.19 -1.84
C THR A 49 5.35 3.70 -3.21
N HIS A 50 6.37 3.10 -3.81
CA HIS A 50 6.86 3.45 -5.16
C HIS A 50 6.16 2.70 -6.28
N MET A 51 5.35 1.68 -5.96
CA MET A 51 4.80 0.75 -6.96
C MET A 51 3.42 1.16 -7.47
N TYR A 52 2.99 2.41 -7.25
CA TYR A 52 1.72 2.90 -7.77
C TYR A 52 1.91 3.47 -9.17
N TYR A 53 1.51 2.71 -10.19
CA TYR A 53 1.83 2.99 -11.58
C TYR A 53 1.24 4.29 -12.15
N ASN A 54 0.18 4.83 -11.54
CA ASN A 54 -0.43 6.09 -11.96
C ASN A 54 0.30 7.34 -11.45
N TRP A 55 1.35 7.20 -10.64
CA TRP A 55 2.10 8.34 -10.13
C TRP A 55 3.60 8.08 -10.20
N THR A 56 4.34 9.00 -10.81
CA THR A 56 5.80 8.95 -10.86
C THR A 56 6.37 9.47 -9.55
N GLY A 57 6.42 8.61 -8.53
CA GLY A 57 6.97 8.93 -7.21
C GLY A 57 6.39 8.08 -6.10
N THR A 58 6.63 8.48 -4.86
CA THR A 58 6.05 7.83 -3.68
C THR A 58 4.64 8.32 -3.39
N VAL A 59 3.75 7.37 -3.09
CA VAL A 59 2.40 7.67 -2.58
C VAL A 59 2.34 7.56 -1.05
N ARG A 60 1.31 8.15 -0.43
CA ARG A 60 1.14 8.21 1.03
C ARG A 60 1.05 6.85 1.74
N VAL A 61 0.44 5.87 1.09
CA VAL A 61 0.18 4.52 1.60
C VAL A 61 0.76 3.52 0.61
N PRO A 62 0.95 2.24 0.95
CA PRO A 62 1.50 1.25 0.04
C PRO A 62 0.65 1.17 -1.24
N ALA A 63 1.28 0.95 -2.40
CA ALA A 63 0.59 0.94 -3.68
C ALA A 63 -0.61 -0.02 -3.68
N LEU A 64 -0.48 -1.19 -3.05
CA LEU A 64 -1.55 -2.18 -2.91
C LEU A 64 -2.82 -1.60 -2.28
N CYS A 65 -2.68 -0.77 -1.24
CA CYS A 65 -3.81 -0.12 -0.59
C CYS A 65 -4.48 0.92 -1.51
N GLN A 66 -3.70 1.67 -2.30
CA GLN A 66 -4.24 2.60 -3.30
C GLN A 66 -4.96 1.87 -4.43
N LEU A 67 -4.39 0.77 -4.92
CA LEU A 67 -5.00 -0.07 -5.95
C LEU A 67 -6.34 -0.65 -5.47
N ALA A 68 -6.37 -1.22 -4.26
CA ALA A 68 -7.60 -1.72 -3.66
C ALA A 68 -8.65 -0.63 -3.50
N HIS A 69 -8.25 0.58 -3.08
CA HIS A 69 -9.15 1.72 -2.97
C HIS A 69 -9.73 2.12 -4.34
N LYS A 70 -8.89 2.22 -5.38
CA LYS A 70 -9.32 2.52 -6.75
C LYS A 70 -10.30 1.50 -7.30
N LEU A 71 -10.01 0.21 -7.14
CA LEU A 71 -10.89 -0.88 -7.54
C LEU A 71 -12.24 -0.81 -6.81
N ALA A 72 -12.22 -0.66 -5.48
CA ALA A 72 -13.44 -0.55 -4.68
C ALA A 72 -14.27 0.68 -5.06
N PHE A 73 -13.61 1.80 -5.35
CA PHE A 73 -14.26 3.03 -5.81
C PHE A 73 -14.94 2.84 -7.18
N LEU A 74 -14.25 2.24 -8.15
CA LEU A 74 -14.83 1.92 -9.47
C LEU A 74 -16.02 0.97 -9.36
N ALA A 75 -15.89 -0.08 -8.55
CA ALA A 75 -16.94 -1.06 -8.32
C ALA A 75 -18.19 -0.40 -7.71
N GLY A 76 -18.00 0.43 -6.68
CA GLY A 76 -19.08 1.09 -5.98
C GLY A 76 -19.76 2.21 -6.78
N GLN A 77 -19.01 3.00 -7.55
CA GLN A 77 -19.56 4.15 -8.27
C GLN A 77 -20.06 3.83 -9.68
N SER A 78 -19.42 2.92 -10.40
CA SER A 78 -19.67 2.73 -11.84
C SER A 78 -20.20 1.36 -12.21
N LEU A 79 -19.66 0.28 -11.62
CA LEU A 79 -20.10 -1.08 -11.97
C LEU A 79 -21.39 -1.47 -11.24
N GLN A 80 -21.53 -1.12 -9.95
CA GLN A 80 -22.61 -1.58 -9.06
C GLN A 80 -22.73 -3.12 -8.99
N SER A 81 -21.69 -3.84 -9.41
CA SER A 81 -21.62 -5.30 -9.45
C SER A 81 -20.18 -5.75 -9.29
N ASN A 82 -19.98 -7.05 -9.08
CA ASN A 82 -18.64 -7.61 -9.10
C ASN A 82 -18.01 -7.48 -10.49
N PRO A 83 -16.71 -7.15 -10.57
CA PRO A 83 -15.99 -7.13 -11.83
C PRO A 83 -15.81 -8.53 -12.42
N ASN A 84 -15.50 -8.58 -13.72
CA ASN A 84 -15.30 -9.83 -14.43
C ASN A 84 -14.06 -10.58 -13.88
N PRO A 85 -14.19 -11.87 -13.50
CA PRO A 85 -13.07 -12.68 -13.02
C PRO A 85 -11.89 -12.75 -13.99
N GLY A 86 -12.15 -12.70 -15.30
CA GLY A 86 -11.08 -12.73 -16.32
C GLY A 86 -10.18 -11.50 -16.35
N LEU A 87 -10.45 -10.48 -15.53
CA LEU A 87 -9.65 -9.26 -15.40
C LEU A 87 -8.85 -9.21 -14.09
N GLU A 88 -8.81 -10.30 -13.31
CA GLU A 88 -8.17 -10.31 -11.97
C GLU A 88 -6.67 -9.98 -11.99
N ASP A 89 -5.97 -10.42 -13.03
CA ASP A 89 -4.53 -10.17 -13.22
C ASP A 89 -4.22 -8.83 -13.94
N LEU A 90 -5.26 -8.04 -14.26
CA LEU A 90 -5.14 -6.80 -15.01
C LEU A 90 -5.49 -5.59 -14.14
N LEU A 91 -4.70 -4.53 -14.28
CA LEU A 91 -4.92 -3.26 -13.59
C LEU A 91 -5.88 -2.35 -14.39
N TYR A 92 -7.06 -2.88 -14.76
CA TYR A 92 -8.03 -2.19 -15.64
C TYR A 92 -8.74 -0.98 -14.98
N PHE A 93 -8.61 -0.83 -13.67
CA PHE A 93 -9.29 0.17 -12.84
C PHE A 93 -8.42 1.40 -12.52
N LEU A 94 -7.24 1.49 -13.13
CA LEU A 94 -6.29 2.59 -12.93
C LEU A 94 -6.77 3.89 -13.59
#